data_AF-A0A6A4C7Q7-F1
#
_entry.id   AF-A0A6A4C7Q7-F1
#
_cell.length_a   1.000
_cell.length_b   1.000
_cell.length_c   1.000
_cell.angle_alpha   90.00
_cell.angle_beta   90.00
_cell.angle_gamma   90.00
#
_symmetry.space_group_name_H-M   'P 1'
#
loop_
_entity.id
_entity.type
_entity.pdbx_description
1 polymer ?
#
loop_
_entity_poly.entity_id
_entity_poly.type
_entity_poly.pdbx_seq_one_letter_code
_entity_poly.pdbx_strand_id
1 'polypeptide(L)'
;MSTWWTYPGKQEGCHFEVKTQNDVLLELRGYLDQLGLKDVVIATSDENSPSIALSTLTTMSTNADVMATFGKVNTHGYDGLSPYRGKDRGPLKSLVTKSSKTLWDSEYGEKDATGLSMAESIALDINQMGVSAFVYWQVLDGGGWGLIQSSPADNTIGVPNTKYYALAQYSRHIRPGMTILSTDDVKTVMAYDTSSQLLVVVTVNTANTASKVTFDLASFKAVAGPITAWTTEMSGTGALYKSSKAELSGSSFSASIPAASVTTFEVQGVAL
;
A
#
# COMPACT_ATOMS: atom_id res chain seq x y z
N MET A 1 11.09 -4.93 18.36
CA MET A 1 11.45 -3.52 18.19
C MET A 1 12.48 -3.35 17.10
N SER A 2 12.34 -2.32 16.27
CA SER A 2 13.33 -1.96 15.26
C SER A 2 14.65 -1.52 15.88
N THR A 3 15.75 -2.09 15.37
CA THR A 3 17.13 -1.72 15.70
C THR A 3 17.86 -1.10 14.51
N TRP A 4 17.10 -0.66 13.48
CA TRP A 4 17.66 -0.13 12.23
C TRP A 4 18.50 1.14 12.46
N TRP A 5 18.04 2.02 13.33
CA TRP A 5 18.73 3.25 13.67
C TRP A 5 19.80 3.03 14.75
N THR A 6 20.96 3.68 14.60
CA THR A 6 22.07 3.63 15.56
C THR A 6 22.68 5.02 15.80
N TYR A 7 23.21 5.25 17.00
CA TYR A 7 23.91 6.48 17.38
C TYR A 7 25.43 6.22 17.55
N PRO A 8 26.31 7.10 17.05
CA PRO A 8 26.01 8.28 16.23
C PRO A 8 25.68 7.91 14.78
N GLY A 9 24.69 8.56 14.19
CA GLY A 9 24.27 8.38 12.80
C GLY A 9 24.06 9.73 12.10
N LYS A 10 23.97 9.73 10.76
CA LYS A 10 23.67 10.92 9.96
C LYS A 10 22.16 11.16 9.75
N GLN A 11 21.34 10.13 9.97
CA GLN A 11 19.90 10.17 9.80
C GLN A 11 19.23 10.46 11.14
N GLU A 12 18.23 11.34 11.14
CA GLU A 12 17.36 11.54 12.30
C GLU A 12 16.63 10.22 12.63
N GLY A 13 16.57 9.91 13.91
CA GLY A 13 15.87 8.73 14.39
C GLY A 13 16.14 8.52 15.86
N CYS A 14 15.42 7.57 16.43
CA CYS A 14 15.61 7.12 17.80
C CYS A 14 15.11 5.67 17.91
N HIS A 15 15.62 4.97 18.91
CA HIS A 15 15.13 3.66 19.28
C HIS A 15 14.32 3.77 20.57
N PHE A 16 13.07 3.28 20.54
CA PHE A 16 12.21 3.19 21.71
C PHE A 16 11.82 1.74 21.96
N GLU A 17 12.25 1.17 23.09
CA GLU A 17 11.75 -0.13 23.52
C GLU A 17 10.24 -0.12 23.71
N VAL A 18 9.57 -1.28 23.57
CA VAL A 18 8.09 -1.38 23.68
C VAL A 18 7.58 -0.79 24.98
N LYS A 19 8.32 -0.99 26.09
CA LYS A 19 7.97 -0.42 27.39
C LYS A 19 7.89 1.12 27.32
N THR A 20 8.88 1.75 26.71
CA THR A 20 8.93 3.21 26.58
C THR A 20 7.81 3.71 25.67
N GLN A 21 7.50 2.99 24.59
CA GLN A 21 6.35 3.34 23.74
C GLN A 21 5.03 3.28 24.50
N ASN A 22 4.82 2.26 25.34
CA ASN A 22 3.64 2.16 26.18
C ASN A 22 3.50 3.36 27.13
N ASP A 23 4.61 3.75 27.78
CA ASP A 23 4.65 4.89 28.68
C ASP A 23 4.28 6.20 27.92
N VAL A 24 4.84 6.39 26.71
CA VAL A 24 4.54 7.56 25.84
C VAL A 24 3.09 7.57 25.37
N LEU A 25 2.52 6.43 24.99
CA LEU A 25 1.14 6.32 24.50
C LEU A 25 0.12 6.72 25.57
N LEU A 26 0.34 6.27 26.81
CA LEU A 26 -0.51 6.61 27.96
C LEU A 26 -0.47 8.11 28.27
N GLU A 27 0.74 8.68 28.34
CA GLU A 27 0.92 10.13 28.57
C GLU A 27 0.31 10.96 27.42
N LEU A 28 0.58 10.61 26.17
CA LEU A 28 0.06 11.32 25.00
C LEU A 28 -1.47 11.34 25.00
N ARG A 29 -2.12 10.21 25.26
CA ARG A 29 -3.58 10.14 25.35
C ARG A 29 -4.09 11.03 26.48
N GLY A 30 -3.46 10.98 27.66
CA GLY A 30 -3.79 11.81 28.80
C GLY A 30 -3.73 13.32 28.49
N TYR A 31 -2.65 13.78 27.86
CA TYR A 31 -2.50 15.19 27.48
C TYR A 31 -3.47 15.63 26.39
N LEU A 32 -3.70 14.81 25.36
CA LEU A 32 -4.70 15.13 24.34
C LEU A 32 -6.10 15.29 24.96
N ASP A 33 -6.47 14.43 25.91
CA ASP A 33 -7.76 14.51 26.57
C ASP A 33 -7.91 15.76 27.44
N GLN A 34 -6.86 16.14 28.18
CA GLN A 34 -6.83 17.38 28.97
C GLN A 34 -6.97 18.63 28.10
N LEU A 35 -6.42 18.59 26.88
CA LEU A 35 -6.53 19.67 25.90
C LEU A 35 -7.85 19.65 25.11
N GLY A 36 -8.75 18.70 25.38
CA GLY A 36 -10.02 18.56 24.66
C GLY A 36 -9.89 17.94 23.26
N LEU A 37 -8.74 17.32 22.93
CA LEU A 37 -8.43 16.72 21.64
C LEU A 37 -8.73 15.20 21.62
N LYS A 38 -9.89 14.82 22.14
CA LYS A 38 -10.32 13.41 22.26
C LYS A 38 -10.48 12.72 20.91
N ASP A 39 -10.82 13.47 19.87
CA ASP A 39 -11.04 12.96 18.51
C ASP A 39 -9.74 12.70 17.74
N VAL A 40 -8.59 13.12 18.27
CA VAL A 40 -7.28 12.83 17.65
C VAL A 40 -6.95 11.36 17.84
N VAL A 41 -6.96 10.62 16.73
CA VAL A 41 -6.58 9.19 16.71
C VAL A 41 -5.05 9.07 16.77
N ILE A 42 -4.55 8.40 17.80
CA ILE A 42 -3.13 8.05 17.91
C ILE A 42 -2.82 6.86 16.98
N ALA A 43 -1.66 6.91 16.33
CA ALA A 43 -1.07 5.82 15.56
C ALA A 43 0.18 5.28 16.27
N THR A 44 0.44 3.97 16.14
CA THR A 44 1.63 3.32 16.70
C THR A 44 2.07 2.15 15.80
N SER A 45 3.31 1.72 15.69
CA SER A 45 4.54 2.34 16.18
C SER A 45 5.49 2.69 15.04
N ASP A 46 5.02 2.64 13.78
CA ASP A 46 5.83 2.91 12.58
C ASP A 46 7.11 2.05 12.55
N GLU A 47 6.98 0.76 12.90
CA GLU A 47 8.12 -0.16 12.85
C GLU A 47 8.60 -0.36 11.41
N ASN A 48 9.92 -0.50 11.26
CA ASN A 48 10.64 -0.70 10.01
C ASN A 48 10.14 -1.88 9.15
N SER A 49 9.44 -2.86 9.74
CA SER A 49 8.87 -3.98 8.98
C SER A 49 7.62 -4.57 9.62
N PRO A 50 6.77 -5.29 8.85
CA PRO A 50 5.58 -5.95 9.37
C PRO A 50 5.88 -7.01 10.45
N SER A 51 7.02 -7.69 10.36
CA SER A 51 7.46 -8.66 11.37
C SER A 51 7.73 -7.99 12.72
N ILE A 52 8.36 -6.82 12.68
CA ILE A 52 8.64 -6.05 13.89
C ILE A 52 7.34 -5.44 14.43
N ALA A 53 6.49 -4.88 13.57
CA ALA A 53 5.18 -4.35 13.96
C ALA A 53 4.31 -5.42 14.64
N LEU A 54 4.29 -6.64 14.11
CA LEU A 54 3.59 -7.76 14.74
C LEU A 54 4.14 -8.07 16.14
N SER A 55 5.47 -8.13 16.28
CA SER A 55 6.12 -8.40 17.56
C SER A 55 5.80 -7.30 18.59
N THR A 56 5.97 -6.03 18.21
CA THR A 56 5.65 -4.87 19.05
C THR A 56 4.18 -4.88 19.47
N LEU A 57 3.25 -5.03 18.51
CA LEU A 57 1.81 -5.05 18.81
C LEU A 57 1.41 -6.25 19.67
N THR A 58 2.05 -7.41 19.49
CA THR A 58 1.81 -8.59 20.34
C THR A 58 2.18 -8.29 21.78
N THR A 59 3.34 -7.66 22.03
CA THR A 59 3.73 -7.24 23.37
C THR A 59 2.79 -6.17 23.93
N MET A 60 2.44 -5.14 23.15
CA MET A 60 1.48 -4.10 23.57
C MET A 60 0.11 -4.68 23.95
N SER A 61 -0.34 -5.72 23.23
CA SER A 61 -1.66 -6.35 23.44
C SER A 61 -1.83 -7.00 24.81
N THR A 62 -0.74 -7.17 25.57
CA THR A 62 -0.79 -7.65 26.96
C THR A 62 -1.29 -6.60 27.96
N ASN A 63 -1.40 -5.32 27.55
CA ASN A 63 -1.88 -4.23 28.38
C ASN A 63 -3.09 -3.55 27.74
N ALA A 64 -4.27 -3.73 28.34
CA ALA A 64 -5.53 -3.18 27.83
C ALA A 64 -5.58 -1.65 27.84
N ASP A 65 -4.97 -1.01 28.84
CA ASP A 65 -4.94 0.46 28.96
C ASP A 65 -4.15 1.06 27.80
N VAL A 66 -3.00 0.47 27.46
CA VAL A 66 -2.20 0.87 26.29
C VAL A 66 -2.99 0.68 25.00
N MET A 67 -3.64 -0.48 24.82
CA MET A 67 -4.45 -0.77 23.62
C MET A 67 -5.65 0.18 23.45
N ALA A 68 -6.12 0.83 24.53
CA ALA A 68 -7.18 1.83 24.49
C ALA A 68 -6.70 3.21 23.99
N THR A 69 -5.40 3.50 24.03
CA THR A 69 -4.86 4.82 23.68
C THR A 69 -4.87 5.13 22.17
N PHE A 70 -4.73 4.12 21.31
CA PHE A 70 -4.56 4.29 19.86
C PHE A 70 -5.66 3.62 19.05
N GLY A 71 -5.97 4.18 17.89
CA GLY A 71 -6.95 3.63 16.95
C GLY A 71 -6.32 3.03 15.68
N LYS A 72 -5.05 3.36 15.42
CA LYS A 72 -4.36 2.98 14.20
C LYS A 72 -3.02 2.32 14.50
N VAL A 73 -2.71 1.28 13.74
CA VAL A 73 -1.41 0.65 13.66
C VAL A 73 -0.73 1.07 12.36
N ASN A 74 0.54 1.41 12.45
CA ASN A 74 1.41 1.77 11.34
C ASN A 74 2.60 0.81 11.30
N THR A 75 3.02 0.46 10.10
CA THR A 75 4.24 -0.29 9.80
C THR A 75 4.80 0.20 8.48
N HIS A 76 6.08 -0.04 8.23
CA HIS A 76 6.67 0.20 6.92
C HIS A 76 6.61 -1.08 6.06
N GLY A 77 6.39 -0.94 4.76
CA GLY A 77 6.26 -2.06 3.81
C GLY A 77 7.57 -2.72 3.36
N TYR A 78 8.67 -2.48 4.09
CA TYR A 78 10.01 -2.98 3.78
C TYR A 78 10.64 -3.76 4.95
N ASP A 79 11.86 -4.26 4.76
CA ASP A 79 12.72 -4.85 5.79
C ASP A 79 14.14 -4.31 5.57
N GLY A 80 14.56 -3.39 6.44
CA GLY A 80 15.74 -2.57 6.20
C GLY A 80 15.58 -1.65 4.98
N LEU A 81 16.23 -2.00 3.87
CA LEU A 81 16.18 -1.26 2.59
C LEU A 81 15.55 -2.05 1.45
N SER A 82 15.01 -3.24 1.75
CA SER A 82 14.44 -4.15 0.75
C SER A 82 12.93 -4.26 0.91
N PRO A 83 12.16 -4.44 -0.18
CA PRO A 83 10.73 -4.69 -0.09
C PRO A 83 10.41 -5.87 0.84
N TYR A 84 9.39 -5.74 1.70
CA TYR A 84 9.06 -6.83 2.63
C TYR A 84 8.51 -8.03 1.86
N ARG A 85 9.11 -9.20 2.05
CA ARG A 85 8.68 -10.49 1.45
C ARG A 85 8.56 -11.60 2.50
N GLY A 86 8.46 -11.23 3.78
CA GLY A 86 8.24 -12.17 4.87
C GLY A 86 6.79 -12.63 4.99
N LYS A 87 6.55 -13.50 5.97
CA LYS A 87 5.27 -14.21 6.18
C LYS A 87 4.27 -13.47 7.08
N ASP A 88 4.67 -12.38 7.71
CA ASP A 88 3.94 -11.82 8.86
C ASP A 88 2.83 -10.81 8.48
N ARG A 89 2.61 -10.57 7.17
CA ARG A 89 1.47 -9.76 6.69
C ARG A 89 0.13 -10.27 7.24
N GLY A 90 -0.15 -11.55 7.06
CA GLY A 90 -1.41 -12.18 7.49
C GLY A 90 -1.60 -12.23 9.01
N PRO A 91 -0.59 -12.66 9.78
CA PRO A 91 -0.60 -12.57 11.24
C PRO A 91 -0.80 -11.14 11.76
N LEU A 92 -0.14 -10.13 11.19
CA LEU A 92 -0.32 -8.72 11.55
C LEU A 92 -1.75 -8.25 11.26
N LYS A 93 -2.27 -8.53 10.05
CA LYS A 93 -3.67 -8.26 9.67
C LYS A 93 -4.64 -8.83 10.69
N SER A 94 -4.42 -10.09 11.09
CA SER A 94 -5.29 -10.81 12.03
C SER A 94 -5.30 -10.15 13.41
N LEU A 95 -4.13 -9.76 13.93
CA LEU A 95 -4.02 -9.11 15.24
C LEU A 95 -4.65 -7.72 15.25
N VAL A 96 -4.40 -6.91 14.21
CA VAL A 96 -5.00 -5.57 14.07
C VAL A 96 -6.53 -5.67 13.96
N THR A 97 -7.03 -6.56 13.11
CA THR A 97 -8.48 -6.78 12.92
C THR A 97 -9.14 -7.21 14.23
N LYS A 98 -8.57 -8.20 14.94
CA LYS A 98 -9.05 -8.66 16.25
C LYS A 98 -9.09 -7.53 17.28
N SER A 99 -8.17 -6.57 17.17
CA SER A 99 -8.06 -5.42 18.07
C SER A 99 -8.94 -4.23 17.64
N SER A 100 -9.76 -4.38 16.58
CA SER A 100 -10.61 -3.32 16.02
C SER A 100 -9.84 -2.04 15.70
N LYS A 101 -8.61 -2.16 15.18
CA LYS A 101 -7.76 -1.04 14.76
C LYS A 101 -7.69 -0.94 13.25
N THR A 102 -7.29 0.23 12.75
CA THR A 102 -6.91 0.42 11.34
C THR A 102 -5.43 0.09 11.14
N LEU A 103 -5.04 -0.43 9.97
CA LEU A 103 -3.62 -0.68 9.62
C LEU A 103 -3.23 0.10 8.36
N TRP A 104 -2.12 0.82 8.41
CA TRP A 104 -1.49 1.48 7.26
C TRP A 104 -0.09 0.89 7.03
N ASP A 105 0.29 0.76 5.76
CA ASP A 105 1.69 0.88 5.38
C ASP A 105 2.00 2.39 5.32
N SER A 106 2.58 2.90 6.40
CA SER A 106 2.84 4.33 6.59
C SER A 106 4.12 4.79 5.94
N GLU A 107 4.97 3.86 5.48
CA GLU A 107 6.17 4.20 4.73
C GLU A 107 6.69 3.03 3.89
N TYR A 108 6.83 3.28 2.59
CA TYR A 108 7.57 2.42 1.69
C TYR A 108 8.54 3.23 0.84
N GLY A 109 9.82 2.85 0.82
CA GLY A 109 10.84 3.49 -0.02
C GLY A 109 11.84 2.47 -0.55
N GLU A 110 12.33 2.69 -1.76
CA GLU A 110 13.39 1.86 -2.35
C GLU A 110 14.15 2.63 -3.44
N LYS A 111 15.42 2.26 -3.66
CA LYS A 111 16.28 2.86 -4.70
C LYS A 111 15.92 2.39 -6.11
N ASP A 112 15.06 1.39 -6.30
CA ASP A 112 14.64 0.95 -7.63
C ASP A 112 13.75 2.02 -8.30
N ALA A 113 14.27 2.71 -9.32
CA ALA A 113 13.53 3.72 -10.08
C ALA A 113 12.36 3.15 -10.92
N THR A 114 12.36 1.84 -11.20
CA THR A 114 11.38 1.22 -12.10
C THR A 114 10.00 1.09 -11.43
N GLY A 115 9.97 0.62 -10.18
CA GLY A 115 8.75 0.49 -9.37
C GLY A 115 8.03 -0.85 -9.51
N LEU A 116 8.67 -1.88 -10.10
CA LEU A 116 8.05 -3.21 -10.20
C LEU A 116 7.86 -3.86 -8.83
N SER A 117 8.89 -3.83 -7.98
CA SER A 117 8.85 -4.33 -6.61
C SER A 117 7.85 -3.54 -5.76
N MET A 118 7.81 -2.21 -5.90
CA MET A 118 6.81 -1.36 -5.26
C MET A 118 5.38 -1.77 -5.65
N ALA A 119 5.11 -1.94 -6.94
CA ALA A 119 3.79 -2.34 -7.41
C ALA A 119 3.36 -3.72 -6.89
N GLU A 120 4.30 -4.67 -6.78
CA GLU A 120 4.06 -5.95 -6.12
C GLU A 120 3.81 -5.78 -4.62
N SER A 121 4.59 -4.96 -3.93
CA SER A 121 4.40 -4.68 -2.49
C SER A 121 3.01 -4.11 -2.21
N ILE A 122 2.57 -3.10 -2.96
CA ILE A 122 1.23 -2.51 -2.81
C ILE A 122 0.13 -3.58 -2.88
N ALA A 123 0.18 -4.48 -3.88
CA ALA A 123 -0.81 -5.54 -4.02
C ALA A 123 -0.77 -6.53 -2.84
N LEU A 124 0.42 -6.94 -2.39
CA LEU A 124 0.59 -7.83 -1.26
C LEU A 124 0.16 -7.17 0.06
N ASP A 125 0.46 -5.90 0.27
CA ASP A 125 0.12 -5.16 1.47
C ASP A 125 -1.40 -4.95 1.57
N ILE A 126 -2.07 -4.66 0.45
CA ILE A 126 -3.54 -4.59 0.42
C ILE A 126 -4.17 -5.96 0.67
N ASN A 127 -3.78 -6.98 -0.11
CA ASN A 127 -4.46 -8.28 -0.07
C ASN A 127 -4.12 -9.11 1.17
N GLN A 128 -2.85 -9.23 1.51
CA GLN A 128 -2.36 -10.09 2.59
C GLN A 128 -2.27 -9.36 3.93
N MET A 129 -1.83 -8.10 3.93
CA MET A 129 -1.68 -7.30 5.16
C MET A 129 -2.96 -6.53 5.51
N GLY A 130 -3.86 -6.31 4.54
CA GLY A 130 -5.13 -5.63 4.79
C GLY A 130 -4.95 -4.15 5.10
N VAL A 131 -3.91 -3.52 4.55
CA VAL A 131 -3.69 -2.09 4.75
C VAL A 131 -4.82 -1.28 4.10
N SER A 132 -5.23 -0.23 4.78
CA SER A 132 -6.21 0.74 4.26
C SER A 132 -5.56 1.97 3.63
N ALA A 133 -4.24 2.09 3.74
CA ALA A 133 -3.42 3.08 3.04
C ALA A 133 -2.00 2.54 2.84
N PHE A 134 -1.35 3.03 1.78
CA PHE A 134 0.05 2.83 1.46
C PHE A 134 0.67 4.20 1.18
N VAL A 135 1.78 4.51 1.84
CA VAL A 135 2.43 5.83 1.77
C VAL A 135 3.87 5.68 1.29
N TYR A 136 4.22 6.38 0.20
CA TYR A 136 5.55 6.28 -0.41
C TYR A 136 6.55 7.31 0.15
N TRP A 137 7.79 6.88 0.40
CA TRP A 137 8.97 7.67 0.74
C TRP A 137 9.92 7.72 -0.47
N GLN A 138 10.23 8.88 -1.06
CA GLN A 138 9.56 10.17 -0.97
C GLN A 138 9.10 10.64 -2.36
N VAL A 139 8.24 11.64 -2.42
CA VAL A 139 7.74 12.18 -3.71
C VAL A 139 8.88 12.85 -4.50
N LEU A 140 9.67 13.69 -3.85
CA LEU A 140 10.78 14.45 -4.45
C LEU A 140 12.09 13.98 -3.81
N ASP A 141 12.94 13.29 -4.58
CA ASP A 141 14.30 12.91 -4.14
C ASP A 141 15.16 12.57 -5.37
N GLY A 142 16.46 12.45 -5.16
CA GLY A 142 17.44 12.15 -6.19
C GLY A 142 17.59 10.66 -6.48
N GLY A 143 17.95 10.34 -7.72
CA GLY A 143 18.17 8.97 -8.14
C GLY A 143 16.89 8.16 -8.06
N GLY A 144 17.00 6.89 -7.71
CA GLY A 144 15.83 6.03 -7.69
C GLY A 144 14.99 6.12 -6.41
N TRP A 145 15.24 7.03 -5.47
CA TRP A 145 14.44 7.13 -4.23
C TRP A 145 13.16 7.94 -4.40
N GLY A 146 13.19 8.98 -5.23
CA GLY A 146 12.04 9.84 -5.48
C GLY A 146 11.03 9.20 -6.43
N LEU A 147 9.74 9.52 -6.29
CA LEU A 147 8.80 9.35 -7.41
C LEU A 147 9.19 10.29 -8.57
N ILE A 148 9.64 11.49 -8.24
CA ILE A 148 10.10 12.51 -9.17
C ILE A 148 11.53 12.88 -8.81
N GLN A 149 12.41 12.90 -9.81
CA GLN A 149 13.80 13.31 -9.64
C GLN A 149 13.85 14.72 -9.07
N SER A 150 14.60 14.94 -8.00
CA SER A 150 14.87 16.29 -7.50
C SER A 150 16.21 16.37 -6.80
N SER A 151 16.79 17.57 -6.78
CA SER A 151 17.91 17.90 -5.91
C SER A 151 17.57 19.20 -5.20
N PRO A 152 17.16 19.14 -3.91
CA PRO A 152 16.91 20.34 -3.12
C PRO A 152 18.15 21.24 -2.99
N ALA A 153 19.34 20.64 -2.92
CA ALA A 153 20.61 21.38 -2.85
C ALA A 153 20.87 22.22 -4.11
N ASP A 154 20.41 21.73 -5.26
CA ASP A 154 20.58 22.41 -6.56
C ASP A 154 19.32 23.16 -7.01
N ASN A 155 18.25 23.19 -6.19
CA ASN A 155 16.93 23.74 -6.53
C ASN A 155 16.34 23.20 -7.85
N THR A 156 16.47 21.90 -8.11
CA THR A 156 15.97 21.27 -9.34
C THR A 156 14.83 20.29 -9.09
N ILE A 157 13.86 20.30 -10.01
CA ILE A 157 12.85 19.26 -10.17
C ILE A 157 13.00 18.73 -11.60
N GLY A 158 13.25 17.43 -11.71
CA GLY A 158 13.45 16.71 -12.96
C GLY A 158 12.23 15.93 -13.41
N VAL A 159 12.47 14.91 -14.22
CA VAL A 159 11.41 14.03 -14.75
C VAL A 159 10.96 13.00 -13.72
N PRO A 160 9.71 12.51 -13.79
CA PRO A 160 9.27 11.37 -12.99
C PRO A 160 10.06 10.10 -13.28
N ASN A 161 10.38 9.34 -12.23
CA ASN A 161 10.80 7.95 -12.36
C ASN A 161 9.62 7.08 -12.81
N THR A 162 9.87 5.93 -13.45
CA THR A 162 8.80 5.01 -13.88
C THR A 162 7.86 4.61 -12.73
N LYS A 163 8.41 4.48 -11.52
CA LYS A 163 7.61 4.18 -10.31
C LYS A 163 6.49 5.18 -10.05
N TYR A 164 6.61 6.45 -10.46
CA TYR A 164 5.52 7.43 -10.35
C TYR A 164 4.28 6.95 -11.11
N TYR A 165 4.47 6.45 -12.33
CA TYR A 165 3.39 5.91 -13.14
C TYR A 165 2.90 4.56 -12.64
N ALA A 166 3.74 3.78 -11.94
CA ALA A 166 3.31 2.57 -11.25
C ALA A 166 2.39 2.89 -10.07
N LEU A 167 2.74 3.86 -9.22
CA LEU A 167 1.89 4.30 -8.11
C LEU A 167 0.59 4.97 -8.62
N ALA A 168 0.65 5.65 -9.77
CA ALA A 168 -0.54 6.24 -10.40
C ALA A 168 -1.61 5.20 -10.77
N GLN A 169 -1.22 3.96 -11.11
CA GLN A 169 -2.15 2.86 -11.41
C GLN A 169 -3.02 2.49 -10.20
N TYR A 170 -2.51 2.64 -8.99
CA TYR A 170 -3.30 2.43 -7.78
C TYR A 170 -4.00 3.73 -7.35
N SER A 171 -3.23 4.79 -7.12
CA SER A 171 -3.71 6.02 -6.46
C SER A 171 -4.75 6.82 -7.24
N ARG A 172 -4.76 6.76 -8.57
CA ARG A 172 -5.75 7.46 -9.40
C ARG A 172 -7.08 6.73 -9.49
N HIS A 173 -7.08 5.41 -9.31
CA HIS A 173 -8.24 4.55 -9.55
C HIS A 173 -8.86 4.04 -8.26
N ILE A 174 -8.05 3.61 -7.28
CA ILE A 174 -8.54 3.20 -5.96
C ILE A 174 -8.67 4.46 -5.08
N ARG A 175 -9.92 4.90 -4.88
CA ARG A 175 -10.24 6.15 -4.17
C ARG A 175 -10.68 5.89 -2.72
N PRO A 176 -10.47 6.85 -1.80
CA PRO A 176 -10.98 6.75 -0.44
C PRO A 176 -12.48 6.42 -0.43
N GLY A 177 -12.87 5.44 0.40
CA GLY A 177 -14.26 4.96 0.50
C GLY A 177 -14.58 3.73 -0.35
N MET A 178 -13.71 3.34 -1.28
CA MET A 178 -13.87 2.07 -2.00
C MET A 178 -13.68 0.87 -1.07
N THR A 179 -14.46 -0.19 -1.31
CA THR A 179 -14.34 -1.46 -0.59
C THR A 179 -13.36 -2.37 -1.31
N ILE A 180 -12.32 -2.83 -0.62
CA ILE A 180 -11.43 -3.86 -1.17
C ILE A 180 -12.14 -5.22 -1.12
N LEU A 181 -12.22 -5.87 -2.28
CA LEU A 181 -12.83 -7.19 -2.44
C LEU A 181 -11.77 -8.29 -2.44
N SER A 182 -12.15 -9.49 -2.03
CA SER A 182 -11.28 -10.67 -2.08
C SER A 182 -11.04 -11.14 -3.51
N THR A 183 -9.86 -11.68 -3.75
CA THR A 183 -9.33 -12.16 -5.03
C THR A 183 -8.48 -13.41 -4.77
N ASP A 184 -8.41 -14.32 -5.74
CA ASP A 184 -7.59 -15.53 -5.69
C ASP A 184 -6.14 -15.28 -6.14
N ASP A 185 -5.87 -14.17 -6.82
CA ASP A 185 -4.52 -13.69 -7.13
C ASP A 185 -4.11 -12.52 -6.23
N VAL A 186 -3.12 -12.77 -5.36
CA VAL A 186 -2.58 -11.77 -4.43
C VAL A 186 -1.86 -10.60 -5.12
N LYS A 187 -1.52 -10.73 -6.41
CA LYS A 187 -0.95 -9.66 -7.25
C LYS A 187 -2.00 -8.83 -7.99
N THR A 188 -3.27 -9.12 -7.76
CA THR A 188 -4.41 -8.37 -8.30
C THR A 188 -5.18 -7.74 -7.14
N VAL A 189 -5.44 -6.45 -7.17
CA VAL A 189 -6.26 -5.73 -6.19
C VAL A 189 -7.60 -5.40 -6.83
N MET A 190 -8.69 -5.76 -6.16
CA MET A 190 -10.04 -5.35 -6.56
C MET A 190 -10.60 -4.34 -5.56
N ALA A 191 -11.01 -3.18 -6.05
CA ALA A 191 -11.65 -2.15 -5.26
C ALA A 191 -13.00 -1.78 -5.88
N TYR A 192 -14.05 -1.71 -5.08
CA TYR A 192 -15.41 -1.46 -5.54
C TYR A 192 -15.97 -0.18 -4.94
N ASP A 193 -16.52 0.67 -5.80
CA ASP A 193 -17.33 1.81 -5.40
C ASP A 193 -18.82 1.49 -5.63
N THR A 194 -19.54 1.37 -4.53
CA THR A 194 -20.99 1.08 -4.56
C THR A 194 -21.80 2.24 -5.15
N SER A 195 -21.36 3.49 -4.97
CA SER A 195 -22.12 4.66 -5.39
C SER A 195 -22.10 4.86 -6.91
N SER A 196 -20.95 4.58 -7.53
CA SER A 196 -20.76 4.67 -8.99
C SER A 196 -20.90 3.33 -9.72
N GLN A 197 -21.11 2.23 -8.99
CA GLN A 197 -21.14 0.86 -9.54
C GLN A 197 -19.87 0.54 -10.35
N LEU A 198 -18.72 0.96 -9.83
CA LEU A 198 -17.42 0.83 -10.46
C LEU A 198 -16.59 -0.24 -9.76
N LEU A 199 -16.11 -1.22 -10.53
CA LEU A 199 -15.06 -2.13 -10.10
C LEU A 199 -13.72 -1.71 -10.71
N VAL A 200 -12.76 -1.42 -9.86
CA VAL A 200 -11.35 -1.20 -10.22
C VAL A 200 -10.59 -2.50 -9.99
N VAL A 201 -9.85 -2.95 -10.99
CA VAL A 201 -8.97 -4.11 -10.93
C VAL A 201 -7.56 -3.67 -11.31
N VAL A 202 -6.62 -3.72 -10.38
CA VAL A 202 -5.20 -3.42 -10.63
C VAL A 202 -4.40 -4.70 -10.54
N THR A 203 -3.67 -5.09 -11.58
CA THR A 203 -2.84 -6.31 -11.58
C THR A 203 -1.39 -5.99 -11.92
N VAL A 204 -0.44 -6.68 -11.28
CA VAL A 204 0.99 -6.58 -11.57
C VAL A 204 1.54 -7.89 -12.11
N ASN A 205 2.13 -7.83 -13.31
CA ASN A 205 2.88 -8.94 -13.88
C ASN A 205 4.38 -8.74 -13.61
N THR A 206 4.92 -9.51 -12.67
CA THR A 206 6.35 -9.48 -12.32
C THR A 206 7.20 -10.41 -13.19
N ALA A 207 6.60 -11.17 -14.11
CA ALA A 207 7.34 -12.05 -15.00
C ALA A 207 8.07 -11.26 -16.10
N ASN A 208 9.05 -11.91 -16.72
CA ASN A 208 9.79 -11.37 -17.88
C ASN A 208 9.08 -11.66 -19.22
N THR A 209 7.86 -12.23 -19.18
CA THR A 209 7.02 -12.50 -20.34
C THR A 209 5.62 -11.94 -20.13
N ALA A 210 4.92 -11.65 -21.24
CA ALA A 210 3.53 -11.26 -21.18
C ALA A 210 2.65 -12.43 -20.71
N SER A 211 1.65 -12.13 -19.89
CA SER A 211 0.70 -13.09 -19.34
C SER A 211 -0.69 -12.81 -19.87
N LYS A 212 -1.34 -13.82 -20.46
CA LYS A 212 -2.76 -13.72 -20.83
C LYS A 212 -3.60 -14.09 -19.61
N VAL A 213 -4.36 -13.13 -19.08
CA VAL A 213 -5.19 -13.28 -17.89
C VAL A 213 -6.66 -13.17 -18.29
N THR A 214 -7.49 -14.02 -17.70
CA THR A 214 -8.96 -13.93 -17.79
C THR A 214 -9.49 -13.54 -16.42
N PHE A 215 -10.21 -12.43 -16.37
CA PHE A 215 -10.90 -11.96 -15.17
C PHE A 215 -12.34 -12.44 -15.23
N ASP A 216 -12.68 -13.39 -14.36
CA ASP A 216 -14.04 -13.89 -14.20
C ASP A 216 -14.80 -13.07 -13.15
N LEU A 217 -15.89 -12.43 -13.58
CA LEU A 217 -16.75 -11.58 -12.76
C LEU A 217 -18.13 -12.21 -12.55
N ALA A 218 -18.28 -13.52 -12.77
CA ALA A 218 -19.57 -14.23 -12.64
C ALA A 218 -20.20 -14.17 -11.24
N SER A 219 -19.41 -13.89 -10.20
CA SER A 219 -19.90 -13.70 -8.83
C SER A 219 -20.67 -12.39 -8.62
N PHE A 220 -20.56 -11.43 -9.54
CA PHE A 220 -21.35 -10.19 -9.51
C PHE A 220 -22.73 -10.43 -10.13
N LYS A 221 -23.75 -9.76 -9.62
CA LYS A 221 -25.13 -9.87 -10.15
C LYS A 221 -25.25 -9.34 -11.58
N ALA A 222 -24.47 -8.33 -11.92
CA ALA A 222 -24.43 -7.73 -13.25
C ALA A 222 -23.07 -7.10 -13.51
N VAL A 223 -22.66 -7.13 -14.78
CA VAL A 223 -21.47 -6.45 -15.31
C VAL A 223 -21.86 -5.90 -16.68
N ALA A 224 -21.83 -4.58 -16.86
CA ALA A 224 -22.25 -3.94 -18.10
C ALA A 224 -21.07 -3.45 -18.97
N GLY A 225 -19.97 -3.04 -18.35
CA GLY A 225 -18.94 -2.24 -19.04
C GLY A 225 -19.43 -0.81 -19.30
N PRO A 226 -18.66 0.01 -20.06
CA PRO A 226 -17.42 -0.33 -20.75
C PRO A 226 -16.26 -0.63 -19.78
N ILE A 227 -15.19 -1.23 -20.32
CA ILE A 227 -13.93 -1.43 -19.59
C ILE A 227 -12.87 -0.48 -20.15
N THR A 228 -12.41 0.46 -19.32
CA THR A 228 -11.25 1.30 -19.64
C THR A 228 -10.04 0.73 -18.94
N ALA A 229 -8.88 0.71 -19.61
CA ALA A 229 -7.66 0.18 -19.05
C ALA A 229 -6.51 1.18 -19.14
N TRP A 230 -5.52 1.05 -18.25
CA TRP A 230 -4.28 1.81 -18.27
C TRP A 230 -3.11 0.88 -17.99
N THR A 231 -2.03 0.98 -18.76
CA THR A 231 -0.84 0.14 -18.58
C THR A 231 0.41 0.98 -18.35
N THR A 232 1.24 0.54 -17.40
CA THR A 232 2.60 1.03 -17.17
C THR A 232 3.57 -0.15 -17.27
N GLU A 233 4.46 -0.12 -18.25
CA GLU A 233 5.57 -1.06 -18.42
C GLU A 233 6.83 -0.51 -17.71
N MET A 234 7.46 -1.33 -16.88
CA MET A 234 8.54 -0.88 -15.99
C MET A 234 9.87 -0.60 -16.71
N SER A 235 9.95 -0.91 -18.01
CA SER A 235 11.11 -0.58 -18.86
C SER A 235 11.37 0.93 -19.00
N GLY A 236 10.36 1.76 -18.75
CA GLY A 236 10.44 3.23 -18.89
C GLY A 236 10.38 3.72 -20.34
N THR A 237 10.42 2.84 -21.33
CA THR A 237 10.34 3.17 -22.77
C THR A 237 9.07 2.61 -23.45
N GLY A 238 8.37 1.70 -22.77
CA GLY A 238 7.07 1.17 -23.21
C GLY A 238 5.90 2.07 -22.83
N ALA A 239 4.74 1.46 -22.56
CA ALA A 239 3.58 2.18 -22.06
C ALA A 239 3.88 2.86 -20.71
N LEU A 240 3.64 4.16 -20.60
CA LEU A 240 3.67 4.90 -19.33
C LEU A 240 2.28 5.46 -19.07
N TYR A 241 1.51 4.80 -18.20
CA TYR A 241 0.12 5.14 -17.90
C TYR A 241 -0.74 5.30 -19.18
N LYS A 242 -0.53 4.41 -20.15
CA LYS A 242 -1.16 4.48 -21.47
C LYS A 242 -2.57 3.89 -21.40
N SER A 243 -3.57 4.67 -21.81
CA SER A 243 -4.97 4.22 -21.84
C SER A 243 -5.25 3.27 -23.00
N SER A 244 -6.12 2.29 -22.78
CA SER A 244 -6.68 1.36 -23.76
C SER A 244 -8.09 0.93 -23.35
N LYS A 245 -8.66 -0.06 -24.04
CA LYS A 245 -9.97 -0.66 -23.71
C LYS A 245 -9.82 -2.18 -23.61
N ALA A 246 -10.69 -2.81 -22.84
CA ALA A 246 -10.89 -4.26 -22.87
C ALA A 246 -12.33 -4.58 -23.26
N GLU A 247 -12.53 -5.72 -23.91
CA GLU A 247 -13.85 -6.16 -24.37
C GLU A 247 -14.44 -7.14 -23.36
N LEU A 248 -15.66 -6.85 -22.92
CA LEU A 248 -16.44 -7.73 -22.06
C LEU A 248 -17.06 -8.85 -22.92
N SER A 249 -16.93 -10.09 -22.46
CA SER A 249 -17.55 -11.28 -23.02
C SER A 249 -18.36 -11.99 -21.94
N GLY A 250 -19.67 -11.73 -21.92
CA GLY A 250 -20.55 -12.19 -20.83
C GLY A 250 -20.17 -11.51 -19.52
N SER A 251 -19.86 -12.30 -18.48
CA SER A 251 -19.39 -11.81 -17.18
C SER A 251 -17.87 -11.89 -17.04
N SER A 252 -17.11 -11.89 -18.14
CA SER A 252 -15.65 -12.04 -18.10
C SER A 252 -14.97 -11.17 -19.14
N PHE A 253 -13.68 -10.88 -18.94
CA PHE A 253 -12.85 -10.31 -19.99
C PHE A 253 -11.44 -10.89 -19.92
N SER A 254 -10.75 -10.94 -21.07
CA SER A 254 -9.36 -11.36 -21.12
C SER A 254 -8.46 -10.20 -21.56
N ALA A 255 -7.28 -10.10 -20.96
CA ALA A 255 -6.28 -9.12 -21.33
C ALA A 255 -4.88 -9.76 -21.37
N SER A 256 -4.03 -9.26 -22.27
CA SER A 256 -2.60 -9.57 -22.28
C SER A 256 -1.89 -8.54 -21.42
N ILE A 257 -1.38 -8.95 -20.26
CA ILE A 257 -0.63 -8.10 -19.33
C ILE A 257 0.85 -8.19 -19.71
N PRO A 258 1.50 -7.10 -20.18
CA PRO A 258 2.91 -7.14 -20.59
C PRO A 258 3.86 -7.65 -19.49
N ALA A 259 5.04 -8.10 -19.87
CA ALA A 259 6.11 -8.42 -18.92
C ALA A 259 6.46 -7.20 -18.07
N ALA A 260 6.81 -7.42 -16.80
CA ALA A 260 7.23 -6.36 -15.87
C ALA A 260 6.34 -5.11 -15.97
N SER A 261 5.04 -5.25 -15.68
CA SER A 261 4.06 -4.18 -15.88
C SER A 261 2.96 -4.17 -14.83
N VAL A 262 2.28 -3.03 -14.70
CA VAL A 262 1.02 -2.89 -13.97
C VAL A 262 -0.05 -2.46 -14.93
N THR A 263 -1.21 -3.11 -14.86
CA THR A 263 -2.40 -2.72 -15.63
C THR A 263 -3.59 -2.54 -14.71
N THR A 264 -4.30 -1.43 -14.88
CA THR A 264 -5.55 -1.14 -14.19
C THR A 264 -6.71 -1.23 -15.16
N PHE A 265 -7.82 -1.80 -14.71
CA PHE A 265 -9.09 -1.85 -15.41
C PHE A 265 -10.16 -1.18 -14.56
N GLU A 266 -10.95 -0.30 -15.16
CA GLU A 266 -12.19 0.23 -14.61
C GLU A 266 -13.36 -0.40 -15.35
N VAL A 267 -14.12 -1.24 -14.65
CA VAL A 267 -15.31 -1.93 -15.17
C VAL A 267 -16.55 -1.23 -14.64
N GLN A 268 -17.30 -0.60 -15.54
CA GLN A 268 -18.51 0.16 -15.20
C GLN A 268 -19.75 -0.75 -15.09
N GLY A 269 -20.74 -0.31 -14.32
CA GLY A 269 -22.03 -0.98 -14.18
C GLY A 269 -21.93 -2.36 -13.54
N VAL A 270 -21.09 -2.49 -12.50
CA VAL A 270 -20.93 -3.71 -11.71
C VAL A 270 -21.84 -3.66 -10.48
N ALA A 271 -22.65 -4.70 -10.28
CA ALA A 271 -23.56 -4.82 -9.14
C ALA A 271 -23.21 -6.03 -8.25
N LEU A 272 -23.08 -5.79 -6.93
CA LEU A 272 -22.96 -6.83 -5.90
C LEU A 272 -24.31 -7.49 -5.57
#